data_AF-G3GJ63-F1
#
_entry.id   AF-G3GJ63-F1
#
_cell.length_a   1.000
_cell.length_b   1.000
_cell.length_c   1.000
_cell.angle_alpha   90.00
_cell.angle_beta   90.00
_cell.angle_gamma   90.00
#
_symmetry.space_group_name_H-M   'P 1'
#
loop_
_entity.id
_entity.type
_entity.pdbx_description
1 polymer ?
#
loop_
_entity_poly.entity_id
_entity_poly.type
_entity_poly.pdbx_seq_one_letter_code
_entity_poly.pdbx_strand_id
1 'polypeptide(L)'
;MFPKKSLICLGLILVVTMCVQSQIMTGGVKTVTNLQEVERELRMSLSKLEAGDGPHYKLRKVNKATRQVVAGSLTKIEADLEDSTGKVKPCKISIWSRPWLPNGIEVTFECDGEPKVIRKHNA
;
A
#
# COMPACT_ATOMS: atom_id res chain seq x y z
N MET A 1 -59.16 -18.58 16.64
CA MET A 1 -59.17 -18.01 15.27
C MET A 1 -58.27 -16.78 15.28
N PHE A 2 -57.06 -16.89 14.70
CA PHE A 2 -56.12 -15.77 14.53
C PHE A 2 -56.70 -14.73 13.53
N PRO A 3 -56.30 -13.45 13.60
CA PRO A 3 -55.14 -13.07 12.81
C PRO A 3 -54.13 -12.17 13.54
N LYS A 4 -52.87 -12.50 13.27
CA LYS A 4 -51.65 -11.74 13.55
C LYS A 4 -51.64 -10.47 12.70
N LYS A 5 -51.28 -9.32 13.28
CA LYS A 5 -50.85 -8.10 12.56
C LYS A 5 -49.64 -7.56 13.32
N SER A 6 -48.48 -8.16 13.14
CA SER A 6 -47.41 -7.65 12.26
C SER A 6 -47.14 -6.16 12.52
N LEU A 7 -46.44 -5.89 13.62
CA LEU A 7 -45.83 -4.58 13.87
C LEU A 7 -44.43 -4.63 13.25
N ILE A 8 -44.32 -4.09 12.04
CA ILE A 8 -43.09 -4.03 11.27
C ILE A 8 -42.20 -2.96 11.93
N CYS A 9 -41.11 -3.38 12.56
CA CYS A 9 -40.04 -2.49 12.97
C CYS A 9 -39.46 -1.84 11.70
N LEU A 10 -39.74 -0.56 11.47
CA LEU A 10 -38.98 0.25 10.52
C LEU A 10 -37.56 0.40 11.06
N GLY A 11 -36.69 -0.54 10.70
CA GLY A 11 -35.25 -0.40 10.82
C GLY A 11 -34.81 0.74 9.90
N LEU A 12 -34.34 1.83 10.50
CA LEU A 12 -33.70 2.93 9.82
C LEU A 12 -32.35 2.43 9.28
N ILE A 13 -32.34 1.95 8.04
CA ILE A 13 -31.09 1.56 7.36
C ILE A 13 -30.38 2.85 6.97
N LEU A 14 -29.44 3.27 7.80
CA LEU A 14 -28.40 4.24 7.42
C LEU A 14 -27.51 3.56 6.38
N VAL A 15 -27.90 3.68 5.11
CA VAL A 15 -27.03 3.33 3.99
C VAL A 15 -25.91 4.36 4.00
N VAL A 16 -24.81 4.01 4.67
CA VAL A 16 -23.55 4.73 4.54
C VAL A 16 -23.06 4.44 3.13
N THR A 17 -23.47 5.29 2.20
CA THR A 17 -22.95 5.30 0.84
C THR A 17 -21.46 5.61 0.96
N MET A 18 -20.63 4.56 0.97
CA MET A 18 -19.19 4.71 0.79
C MET A 18 -18.98 5.26 -0.62
N CYS A 19 -18.93 6.58 -0.73
CA CYS A 19 -18.45 7.24 -1.93
C CYS A 19 -17.02 6.76 -2.14
N VAL A 20 -16.83 5.78 -3.03
CA VAL A 20 -15.52 5.39 -3.52
C VAL A 20 -14.95 6.65 -4.15
N GLN A 21 -14.05 7.35 -3.45
CA GLN A 21 -13.33 8.48 -4.00
C GLN A 21 -12.45 7.96 -5.14
N SER A 22 -12.96 8.02 -6.36
CA SER A 22 -12.20 7.79 -7.57
C SER A 22 -11.21 8.95 -7.73
N GLN A 23 -10.00 8.79 -7.20
CA GLN A 23 -8.90 9.70 -7.48
C GLN A 23 -8.65 9.69 -8.99
N ILE A 24 -8.67 10.86 -9.63
CA ILE A 24 -8.37 10.99 -11.06
C ILE A 24 -6.88 10.69 -11.27
N MET A 25 -6.64 9.44 -11.68
CA MET A 25 -5.33 8.85 -11.92
C MET A 25 -4.86 9.25 -13.33
N THR A 26 -4.02 10.28 -13.41
CA THR A 26 -3.40 10.75 -14.67
C THR A 26 -2.03 10.10 -14.87
N GLY A 27 -1.55 9.97 -16.11
CA GLY A 27 -0.24 9.37 -16.42
C GLY A 27 1.00 10.14 -15.93
N GLY A 28 0.85 11.42 -15.58
CA GLY A 28 1.95 12.25 -15.07
C GLY A 28 2.38 11.88 -13.65
N VAL A 29 3.64 12.17 -13.31
CA VAL A 29 4.16 12.03 -11.94
C VAL A 29 3.48 13.06 -11.05
N LYS A 30 2.91 12.60 -9.94
CA LYS A 30 2.33 13.45 -8.89
C LYS A 30 3.07 13.24 -7.57
N THR A 31 3.40 14.33 -6.89
CA THR A 31 3.89 14.27 -5.51
C THR A 31 2.75 13.87 -4.58
N VAL A 32 3.01 12.94 -3.67
CA VAL A 32 2.03 12.50 -2.68
C VAL A 32 2.06 13.45 -1.48
N THR A 33 0.93 14.05 -1.15
CA THR A 33 0.80 14.97 -0.01
C THR A 33 0.48 14.24 1.29
N ASN A 34 -0.36 13.19 1.24
CA ASN A 34 -0.71 12.35 2.38
C ASN A 34 0.22 11.14 2.43
N LEU A 35 1.30 11.23 3.20
CA LEU A 35 2.28 10.15 3.32
C LEU A 35 1.75 8.95 4.12
N GLN A 36 0.69 9.10 4.90
CA GLN A 36 0.11 8.01 5.68
C GLN A 36 -0.47 6.89 4.79
N GLU A 37 -0.95 7.21 3.58
CA GLU A 37 -1.35 6.18 2.61
C GLU A 37 -0.14 5.35 2.16
N VAL A 38 0.96 6.04 1.83
CA VAL A 38 2.21 5.41 1.37
C VAL A 38 2.86 4.59 2.48
N GLU A 39 2.83 5.07 3.72
CA GLU A 39 3.30 4.33 4.88
C GLU A 39 2.53 3.02 5.06
N ARG A 40 1.20 3.05 4.91
CA ARG A 40 0.37 1.84 4.97
C ARG A 40 0.70 0.88 3.84
N GLU A 41 0.80 1.37 2.60
CA GLU A 41 1.15 0.55 1.43
C GLU A 41 2.51 -0.13 1.60
N LEU A 42 3.53 0.61 2.04
CA LEU A 42 4.87 0.09 2.27
C LEU A 42 4.89 -0.91 3.43
N ARG A 43 4.21 -0.63 4.55
CA ARG A 43 4.09 -1.57 5.68
C ARG A 43 3.42 -2.88 5.30
N MET A 44 2.35 -2.82 4.51
CA MET A 44 1.69 -4.03 4.00
C MET A 44 2.64 -4.85 3.12
N SER A 45 3.39 -4.17 2.25
CA SER A 45 4.35 -4.83 1.37
C SER A 45 5.47 -5.50 2.18
N LEU A 46 6.06 -4.79 3.14
CA LEU A 46 7.08 -5.34 4.05
C LEU A 46 6.55 -6.57 4.81
N SER A 47 5.35 -6.48 5.38
CA SER A 47 4.74 -7.61 6.11
C SER A 47 4.48 -8.83 5.22
N LYS A 48 4.02 -8.63 3.98
CA LYS A 48 3.84 -9.72 3.01
C LYS A 48 5.17 -10.37 2.61
N LEU A 49 6.24 -9.59 2.54
CA LEU A 49 7.58 -10.07 2.21
C LEU A 49 8.25 -10.81 3.37
N GLU A 50 8.03 -10.38 4.61
CA GLU A 50 8.53 -11.06 5.82
C GLU A 50 7.93 -12.46 6.01
N ALA A 51 6.71 -12.71 5.49
CA ALA A 51 6.09 -14.03 5.53
C ALA A 51 6.74 -15.05 4.56
N GLY A 52 7.63 -14.60 3.67
CA GLY A 52 8.43 -15.46 2.78
C GLY A 52 9.92 -15.15 2.91
N ASP A 53 10.70 -15.38 1.84
CA ASP A 53 12.15 -15.10 1.79
C ASP A 53 12.47 -13.64 1.41
N GLY A 54 11.68 -12.70 1.93
CA GLY A 54 11.89 -11.26 1.76
C GLY A 54 12.93 -10.69 2.74
N PRO A 55 13.47 -9.50 2.46
CA PRO A 55 14.32 -8.82 3.42
C PRO A 55 13.52 -8.38 4.66
N HIS A 56 14.11 -8.55 5.84
CA HIS A 56 13.51 -8.13 7.11
C HIS A 56 13.81 -6.64 7.38
N TYR A 57 13.04 -5.76 6.72
CA TYR A 57 13.11 -4.32 6.97
C TYR A 57 11.90 -3.84 7.77
N LYS A 58 12.14 -2.91 8.70
CA LYS A 58 11.10 -2.19 9.43
C LYS A 58 11.05 -0.74 8.99
N LEU A 59 9.87 -0.27 8.58
CA LEU A 59 9.67 1.13 8.24
C LEU A 59 9.76 2.03 9.48
N ARG A 60 10.73 2.96 9.47
CA ARG A 60 10.84 4.01 10.49
C ARG A 60 10.08 5.26 10.07
N LYS A 61 10.32 5.78 8.87
CA LYS A 61 9.69 7.02 8.40
C LYS A 61 9.65 7.10 6.89
N VAL A 62 8.55 7.59 6.32
CA VAL A 62 8.52 8.04 4.92
C VAL A 62 8.86 9.52 4.87
N ASN A 63 9.86 9.88 4.07
CA ASN A 63 10.32 11.26 3.91
C ASN A 63 9.64 11.94 2.72
N LYS A 64 9.48 11.21 1.61
CA LYS A 64 8.85 11.72 0.39
C LYS A 64 8.29 10.59 -0.44
N ALA A 65 7.24 10.86 -1.21
CA ALA A 65 6.75 9.92 -2.20
C ALA A 65 6.20 10.60 -3.45
N THR A 66 6.29 9.91 -4.57
CA THR A 66 5.63 10.27 -5.83
C THR A 66 4.88 9.07 -6.37
N ARG A 67 3.78 9.32 -7.08
CA ARG A 67 2.98 8.28 -7.72
C ARG A 67 2.76 8.63 -9.19
N GLN A 68 2.81 7.62 -10.04
CA GLN A 68 2.61 7.75 -11.47
C GLN A 68 1.77 6.58 -11.98
N VAL A 69 0.83 6.86 -12.87
CA VAL A 69 0.09 5.82 -13.61
C VAL A 69 0.89 5.44 -14.85
N VAL A 70 1.15 4.16 -15.01
CA VAL A 70 1.88 3.55 -16.14
C VAL A 70 1.09 2.32 -16.60
N ALA A 71 1.74 1.22 -17.00
CA ALA A 71 1.13 -0.11 -16.99
C ALA A 71 0.94 -0.57 -15.52
N GLY A 72 0.03 0.06 -14.78
CA GLY A 72 -0.16 -0.09 -13.34
C GLY A 72 0.00 1.23 -12.59
N SER A 73 0.28 1.15 -11.30
CA SER A 73 0.68 2.31 -10.50
C SER A 73 2.10 2.13 -10.00
N LEU A 74 2.96 3.12 -10.24
CA LEU A 74 4.31 3.16 -9.71
C LEU A 74 4.37 4.21 -8.60
N THR A 75 4.63 3.75 -7.37
CA THR A 75 4.91 4.61 -6.21
C THR A 75 6.41 4.59 -5.94
N LYS A 76 7.07 5.75 -6.02
CA LYS A 76 8.48 5.92 -5.61
C LYS A 76 8.51 6.58 -4.24
N ILE A 77 9.30 6.02 -3.33
CA ILE A 77 9.30 6.37 -1.91
C ILE A 77 10.75 6.59 -1.48
N GLU A 78 11.01 7.71 -0.81
CA GLU A 78 12.24 7.93 -0.05
C GLU A 78 11.88 7.76 1.42
N ALA A 79 12.47 6.77 2.09
CA ALA A 79 12.13 6.39 3.45
C ALA A 79 13.34 5.86 4.21
N ASP A 80 13.27 5.95 5.54
CA ASP A 80 14.25 5.36 6.44
C ASP A 80 13.75 3.98 6.87
N LEU A 81 14.53 2.94 6.54
CA LEU A 81 14.26 1.56 6.92
C LEU A 81 15.28 1.09 7.94
N GLU A 82 14.84 0.30 8.90
CA GLU A 82 15.72 -0.42 9.82
C GLU A 82 15.91 -1.86 9.36
N ASP A 83 17.17 -2.30 9.27
CA ASP A 83 17.51 -3.68 8.94
C ASP A 83 17.44 -4.62 10.16
N SER A 84 17.69 -5.92 9.94
CA SER A 84 17.67 -6.94 11.00
C SER A 84 18.73 -6.73 12.08
N THR A 85 19.75 -5.91 11.83
CA THR A 85 20.78 -5.55 12.83
C THR A 85 20.37 -4.36 13.70
N GLY A 86 19.22 -3.74 13.41
CA GLY A 86 18.75 -2.53 14.08
C GLY A 86 19.33 -1.24 13.52
N LYS A 87 20.07 -1.31 12.39
CA LYS A 87 20.65 -0.12 11.77
C LYS A 87 19.62 0.54 10.86
N VAL A 88 19.39 1.84 11.08
CA VAL A 88 18.52 2.67 10.25
C VAL A 88 19.32 3.20 9.06
N LYS A 89 18.76 3.06 7.85
CA LYS A 89 19.36 3.49 6.58
C LYS A 89 18.32 4.21 5.72
N PRO A 90 18.72 5.27 5.00
CA PRO A 90 17.89 5.85 3.96
C PRO A 90 17.81 4.90 2.77
N CYS A 91 16.62 4.75 2.21
CA CYS A 91 16.35 3.88 1.08
C CYS A 91 15.46 4.57 0.05
N LYS A 92 15.72 4.28 -1.21
CA LYS A 92 14.80 4.55 -2.33
C LYS A 92 14.04 3.27 -2.63
N ILE A 93 12.74 3.29 -2.36
CA ILE A 93 11.84 2.16 -2.60
C ILE A 93 10.96 2.47 -3.81
N SER A 94 10.75 1.48 -4.67
CA SER A 94 9.74 1.55 -5.73
C SER A 94 8.75 0.41 -5.58
N ILE A 95 7.46 0.74 -5.48
CA ILE A 95 6.36 -0.22 -5.50
C ILE A 95 5.65 -0.10 -6.85
N TRP A 96 5.71 -1.14 -7.66
CA TRP A 96 4.99 -1.21 -8.92
C TRP A 96 3.81 -2.19 -8.80
N SER A 97 2.61 -1.63 -8.70
CA SER A 97 1.37 -2.35 -8.54
C SER A 97 0.68 -2.61 -9.87
N ARG A 98 0.51 -3.89 -10.19
CA ARG A 98 -0.23 -4.43 -11.34
C ARG A 98 -1.18 -5.51 -10.85
N PRO A 99 -2.30 -5.14 -10.20
CA PRO A 99 -3.14 -6.09 -9.45
C PRO A 99 -3.78 -7.19 -10.32
N TRP A 100 -3.79 -7.03 -11.65
CA TRP A 100 -4.27 -8.03 -12.60
C TRP A 100 -3.25 -9.15 -12.91
N LEU A 101 -2.02 -9.06 -12.41
CA LEU A 101 -0.99 -10.10 -12.60
C LEU A 101 -0.80 -10.93 -11.33
N PRO A 102 -0.51 -12.24 -11.45
CA PRO A 102 -0.02 -13.02 -10.32
C PRO A 102 1.32 -12.46 -9.85
N ASN A 103 1.50 -12.32 -8.53
CA ASN A 103 2.62 -11.61 -7.93
C ASN A 103 2.79 -10.19 -8.51
N GLY A 104 1.65 -9.53 -8.74
CA GLY A 104 1.55 -8.27 -9.45
C GLY A 104 2.11 -7.05 -8.73
N ILE A 105 2.49 -7.18 -7.45
CA ILE A 105 3.19 -6.13 -6.71
C ILE A 105 4.68 -6.45 -6.73
N GLU A 106 5.46 -5.59 -7.36
CA GLU A 106 6.93 -5.64 -7.34
C GLU A 106 7.46 -4.53 -6.46
N VAL A 107 8.31 -4.89 -5.49
CA VAL A 107 8.94 -3.95 -4.56
C VAL A 107 10.44 -4.02 -4.77
N THR A 108 11.01 -2.86 -5.08
CA THR A 108 12.44 -2.68 -5.25
C THR A 108 12.99 -1.84 -4.11
N PHE A 109 14.01 -2.34 -3.43
CA PHE A 109 14.74 -1.65 -2.37
C PHE A 109 16.13 -1.28 -2.86
N GLU A 110 16.45 0.00 -2.81
CA GLU A 110 17.79 0.55 -3.04
C GLU A 110 18.18 1.31 -1.77
N CYS A 111 18.80 0.59 -0.83
CA CYS A 111 19.26 1.12 0.45
C CYS A 111 20.77 1.42 0.40
N ASP A 112 21.20 2.47 1.10
CA ASP A 112 22.60 2.91 1.08
C ASP A 112 23.55 1.81 1.61
N GLY A 113 24.51 1.42 0.78
CA GLY A 113 25.52 0.41 1.10
C GLY A 113 25.06 -1.04 0.96
N GLU A 114 23.89 -1.29 0.37
CA GLU A 114 23.35 -2.63 0.11
C GLU A 114 23.14 -2.89 -1.38
N PRO A 115 23.23 -4.15 -1.83
CA PRO A 115 22.83 -4.48 -3.19
C PRO A 115 21.34 -4.22 -3.40
N LYS A 116 20.96 -3.83 -4.61
CA LYS A 116 19.55 -3.66 -5.01
C LYS A 116 18.79 -4.97 -4.81
N VAL A 117 17.70 -4.92 -4.05
CA VAL A 117 16.83 -6.08 -3.80
C VAL A 117 15.50 -5.88 -4.49
N ILE A 118 15.07 -6.87 -5.28
CA ILE A 118 13.75 -6.89 -5.93
C ILE A 118 12.97 -8.08 -5.40
N ARG A 119 11.73 -7.85 -4.97
CA ARG A 119 10.81 -8.89 -4.50
C ARG A 119 9.42 -8.68 -5.07
N LYS A 120 8.63 -9.75 -5.12
CA LYS A 120 7.26 -9.71 -5.60
C LYS A 120 6.33 -10.39 -4.61
N HIS A 121 5.10 -9.91 -4.54
CA HIS A 121 4.01 -10.53 -3.81
C HIS A 121 2.67 -10.27 -4.50
N ASN A 122 1.63 -11.01 -4.11
CA ASN A 122 0.28 -10.78 -4.58
C ASN A 122 -0.31 -9.49 -4.00
N ALA A 123 -1.22 -8.87 -4.76
CA ALA A 123 -1.93 -7.65 -4.36
C ALA A 123 -2.65 -7.80 -3.01
#